data_AF-A0A842MN21-F1
#
_entry.id   AF-A0A842MN21-F1
#
_cell.length_a   1.000
_cell.length_b   1.000
_cell.length_c   1.000
_cell.angle_alpha   90.00
_cell.angle_beta   90.00
_cell.angle_gamma   90.00
#
_symmetry.space_group_name_H-M   'P 1'
#
loop_
_entity.id
_entity.type
_entity.pdbx_description
1 polymer ?
#
loop_
_entity_poly.entity_id
_entity_poly.type
_entity_poly.pdbx_seq_one_letter_code
_entity_poly.pdbx_strand_id
1 'polypeptide(L)'
;MLTYICQMLEKTTLNSIEESIRKRRETDRIMWFSMWFLTAVATFGVAFFPMTYFLIDRRNKHFIRQKKLEELLIKDFKTLQVEAEEPPIKRKTWIWTASIALIIPVFAITYLLSKDLLLHEKRQKKLFEEILGMKISEEPSINIKKCIILTIVTFGLGIVYWMYKIFNAYNNHFKKQWKLEDEIIRHITNGAAGK
;
A
#
# COMPACT_ATOMS: atom_id res chain seq x y z
N MET A 1 8.22 9.06 39.92
CA MET A 1 9.21 8.58 38.92
C MET A 1 8.57 7.70 37.85
N LEU A 2 7.81 6.66 38.21
CA LEU A 2 7.09 5.78 37.27
C LEU A 2 6.10 6.53 36.34
N THR A 3 5.30 7.47 36.86
CA THR A 3 4.35 8.27 36.07
C THR A 3 5.02 9.12 34.99
N TYR A 4 6.18 9.71 35.30
CA TYR A 4 6.96 10.54 34.38
C TYR A 4 7.58 9.71 33.26
N ILE A 5 8.07 8.50 33.57
CA ILE A 5 8.61 7.57 32.58
C ILE A 5 7.50 7.09 31.62
N CYS A 6 6.30 6.80 32.13
CA CYS A 6 5.15 6.45 31.29
C CYS A 6 4.73 7.58 30.34
N GLN A 7 4.62 8.82 30.84
CA GLN A 7 4.28 9.99 30.02
C GLN A 7 5.33 10.29 28.94
N MET A 8 6.61 10.11 29.26
CA MET A 8 7.71 10.28 28.30
C MET A 8 7.70 9.21 27.20
N LEU A 9 7.36 7.97 27.53
CA LEU A 9 7.25 6.87 26.57
C LEU A 9 6.07 7.09 25.60
N GLU A 10 4.91 7.50 26.11
CA GLU A 10 3.71 7.79 25.31
C GLU A 10 3.93 8.93 24.32
N LYS A 11 4.56 10.03 24.77
CA LYS A 11 4.92 11.17 23.91
C LYS A 11 5.91 10.78 22.80
N THR A 12 6.82 9.86 23.09
CA THR A 12 7.82 9.40 22.11
C THR A 12 7.20 8.51 21.02
N THR A 13 6.25 7.62 21.38
CA THR A 13 5.55 6.81 20.37
C THR A 13 4.65 7.67 19.49
N LEU A 14 3.92 8.62 20.07
CA LEU A 14 3.09 9.57 19.33
C LEU A 14 3.88 10.34 18.25
N ASN A 15 5.02 10.90 18.63
CA ASN A 15 5.90 11.59 17.68
C ASN A 15 6.36 10.66 16.53
N SER A 16 6.61 9.38 16.84
CA SER A 16 7.03 8.38 15.86
C SER A 16 5.88 8.00 14.89
N ILE A 17 4.64 7.93 15.38
CA ILE A 17 3.44 7.69 14.58
C ILE A 17 3.20 8.88 13.65
N GLU A 18 3.24 10.10 14.17
CA GLU A 18 3.05 11.32 13.39
C GLU A 18 4.14 11.46 12.30
N GLU A 19 5.40 11.17 12.63
CA GLU A 19 6.49 11.18 11.65
C GLU A 19 6.28 10.13 10.55
N SER A 20 5.82 8.92 10.92
CA SER A 20 5.50 7.85 9.96
C SER A 20 4.37 8.26 9.01
N ILE A 21 3.33 8.92 9.51
CA ILE A 21 2.20 9.41 8.72
C ILE A 21 2.65 10.58 7.83
N ARG A 22 3.48 11.51 8.33
CA ARG A 22 4.02 12.61 7.52
C ARG A 22 4.79 12.11 6.30
N LYS A 23 5.54 11.00 6.42
CA LYS A 23 6.29 10.38 5.32
C LYS A 23 5.42 9.78 4.22
N ARG A 24 4.10 9.66 4.40
CA ARG A 24 3.19 9.09 3.39
C ARG A 24 3.24 9.83 2.05
N ARG A 25 3.47 11.16 2.05
CA ARG A 25 3.56 11.95 0.81
C ARG A 25 4.75 11.54 -0.07
N GLU A 26 5.82 11.05 0.53
CA GLU A 26 7.03 10.61 -0.16
C GLU A 26 6.92 9.16 -0.65
N THR A 27 6.25 8.30 0.12
CA THR A 27 6.12 6.87 -0.20
C THR A 27 4.94 6.55 -1.10
N ASP A 28 3.82 7.25 -0.92
CA ASP A 28 2.51 6.90 -1.49
C ASP A 28 2.18 7.77 -2.71
N ARG A 29 3.14 7.86 -3.63
CA ARG A 29 3.01 8.73 -4.81
C ARG A 29 1.87 8.27 -5.72
N ILE A 30 0.93 9.17 -5.98
CA ILE A 30 -0.16 8.98 -6.94
C ILE A 30 0.40 9.03 -8.36
N MET A 31 0.04 8.04 -9.18
CA MET A 31 0.48 7.95 -10.57
C MET A 31 -0.71 7.91 -11.51
N TRP A 32 -0.66 8.69 -12.58
CA TRP A 32 -1.71 8.75 -13.59
C TRP A 32 -1.41 7.74 -14.70
N PHE A 33 -2.17 6.63 -14.75
CA PHE A 33 -1.96 5.59 -15.76
C PHE A 33 -2.00 6.17 -17.18
N SER A 34 -2.98 7.01 -17.50
CA SER A 34 -3.15 7.56 -18.85
C SER A 34 -1.93 8.37 -19.31
N MET A 35 -1.34 9.17 -18.43
CA MET A 35 -0.12 9.93 -18.73
C MET A 35 1.04 9.00 -19.10
N TRP A 36 1.29 7.98 -18.26
CA TRP A 36 2.36 7.02 -18.51
C TRP A 36 2.12 6.16 -19.76
N PHE A 37 0.87 5.75 -19.98
CA PHE A 37 0.49 4.97 -21.14
C PHE A 37 0.67 5.77 -22.45
N LEU A 38 0.19 7.01 -22.50
CA LEU A 38 0.38 7.89 -23.66
C LEU A 38 1.87 8.19 -23.91
N THR A 39 2.64 8.41 -22.85
CA THR A 39 4.09 8.60 -22.95
C THR A 39 4.77 7.33 -23.48
N ALA A 40 4.32 6.14 -23.06
CA ALA A 40 4.84 4.88 -23.57
C ALA A 40 4.52 4.71 -25.06
N VAL A 41 3.30 5.04 -25.51
CA VAL A 41 2.96 5.03 -26.94
C VAL A 41 3.85 5.99 -27.72
N ALA A 42 4.01 7.23 -27.26
CA ALA A 42 4.84 8.24 -27.92
C ALA A 42 6.34 7.87 -27.98
N THR A 43 6.81 7.05 -27.03
CA THR A 43 8.20 6.61 -26.94
C THR A 43 8.41 5.16 -27.40
N PHE A 44 7.46 4.61 -28.17
CA PHE A 44 7.51 3.22 -28.68
C PHE A 44 7.79 2.17 -27.59
N GLY A 45 7.19 2.37 -26.42
CA GLY A 45 7.24 1.48 -25.27
C GLY A 45 8.35 1.77 -24.27
N VAL A 46 9.29 2.68 -24.55
CA VAL A 46 10.40 2.99 -23.62
C VAL A 46 9.88 3.47 -22.27
N ALA A 47 8.80 4.25 -22.22
CA ALA A 47 8.25 4.72 -20.94
C ALA A 47 7.59 3.60 -20.08
N PHE A 48 7.38 2.38 -20.58
CA PHE A 48 6.91 1.26 -19.75
C PHE A 48 7.92 0.88 -18.66
N PHE A 49 9.22 1.08 -18.89
CA PHE A 49 10.28 0.81 -17.92
C PHE A 49 10.18 1.74 -16.70
N PRO A 50 10.31 3.08 -16.83
CA PRO A 50 10.14 3.98 -15.69
C PRO A 50 8.75 3.88 -15.05
N MET A 51 7.69 3.65 -15.84
CA MET A 51 6.35 3.43 -15.31
C MET A 51 6.30 2.22 -14.35
N THR A 52 6.83 1.06 -14.78
CA THR A 52 6.86 -0.16 -13.96
C THR A 52 7.78 0.01 -12.75
N TYR A 53 8.93 0.65 -12.95
CA TYR A 53 9.87 0.97 -11.87
C TYR A 53 9.16 1.74 -10.74
N PHE A 54 8.50 2.85 -11.08
CA PHE A 54 7.83 3.69 -10.09
C PHE A 54 6.65 3.00 -9.42
N LEU A 55 5.92 2.13 -10.14
CA LEU A 55 4.84 1.31 -9.58
C LEU A 55 5.37 0.32 -8.53
N ILE A 56 6.46 -0.37 -8.82
CA ILE A 56 7.07 -1.33 -7.88
C ILE A 56 7.71 -0.57 -6.70
N ASP A 57 8.42 0.52 -6.98
CA ASP A 57 9.08 1.35 -5.96
C ASP A 57 8.09 1.93 -4.96
N ARG A 58 6.98 2.54 -5.43
CA ARG A 58 5.95 3.09 -4.53
C ARG A 58 5.29 2.01 -3.69
N ARG A 59 5.02 0.82 -4.25
CA ARG A 59 4.51 -0.33 -3.50
C ARG A 59 5.49 -0.74 -2.41
N ASN A 60 6.77 -0.84 -2.73
CA ASN A 60 7.79 -1.23 -1.76
C ASN A 60 7.90 -0.22 -0.62
N LYS A 61 7.97 1.07 -0.95
CA LYS A 61 8.05 2.16 0.03
C LYS A 61 6.81 2.21 0.93
N HIS A 62 5.62 2.10 0.34
CA HIS A 62 4.36 2.05 1.08
C HIS A 62 4.36 0.89 2.09
N PHE A 63 4.71 -0.32 1.67
CA PHE A 63 4.62 -1.52 2.52
C PHE A 63 5.61 -1.47 3.68
N ILE A 64 6.81 -0.93 3.46
CA ILE A 64 7.81 -0.74 4.51
C ILE A 64 7.31 0.29 5.54
N ARG A 65 6.75 1.41 5.07
CA ARG A 65 6.18 2.45 5.95
C ARG A 65 5.00 1.91 6.76
N GLN A 66 4.09 1.19 6.10
CA GLN A 66 2.93 0.59 6.76
C GLN A 66 3.35 -0.41 7.82
N LYS A 67 4.29 -1.33 7.54
CA LYS A 67 4.80 -2.25 8.57
C LYS A 67 5.27 -1.49 9.82
N LYS A 68 6.07 -0.45 9.64
CA LYS A 68 6.56 0.38 10.76
C LYS A 68 5.43 1.06 11.52
N LEU A 69 4.42 1.58 10.82
CA LEU A 69 3.25 2.20 11.45
C LEU A 69 2.44 1.17 12.25
N GLU A 70 2.19 0.00 11.66
CA GLU A 70 1.45 -1.09 12.28
C GLU A 70 2.17 -1.61 13.54
N GLU A 71 3.50 -1.75 13.52
CA GLU A 71 4.32 -2.11 14.68
C GLU A 71 4.19 -1.07 15.82
N LEU A 72 4.18 0.22 15.49
CA LEU A 72 3.99 1.29 16.48
C LEU A 72 2.59 1.25 17.10
N LEU A 73 1.56 1.02 16.28
CA LEU A 73 0.19 0.90 16.74
C LEU A 73 0.00 -0.32 17.63
N ILE A 74 0.48 -1.50 17.23
CA ILE A 74 0.38 -2.73 18.05
C ILE A 74 1.07 -2.54 19.40
N LYS A 75 2.22 -1.85 19.43
CA LYS A 75 2.96 -1.56 20.66
C LYS A 75 2.16 -0.68 21.64
N ASP A 76 1.46 0.33 21.13
CA ASP A 76 0.67 1.25 21.96
C ASP A 76 -0.66 0.62 22.38
N PHE A 77 -1.31 -0.13 21.48
CA PHE A 77 -2.56 -0.84 21.73
C PHE A 77 -2.30 -2.28 22.26
N LYS A 78 -1.47 -2.41 23.31
CA LYS A 78 -0.95 -3.65 23.97
C LYS A 78 -1.92 -4.85 24.17
N THR A 79 -3.20 -4.70 23.86
CA THR A 79 -4.27 -5.70 23.92
C THR A 79 -4.40 -6.60 22.70
N LEU A 80 -3.64 -6.37 21.63
CA LEU A 80 -3.80 -7.11 20.38
C LEU A 80 -2.90 -8.35 20.32
N GLN A 81 -3.49 -9.55 20.39
CA GLN A 81 -2.85 -10.82 19.98
C GLN A 81 -2.74 -10.91 18.45
N VAL A 82 -2.26 -9.83 17.84
CA VAL A 82 -2.22 -9.66 16.38
C VAL A 82 -0.76 -9.56 16.02
N GLU A 83 -0.21 -10.70 15.62
CA GLU A 83 1.15 -10.72 15.10
C GLU A 83 1.19 -9.90 13.81
N ALA A 84 2.17 -8.99 13.72
CA ALA A 84 2.36 -8.20 12.52
C ALA A 84 2.82 -9.14 11.38
N GLU A 85 1.89 -9.56 10.53
CA GLU A 85 2.18 -10.50 9.45
C GLU A 85 3.16 -9.87 8.43
N GLU A 86 4.21 -10.61 8.06
CA GLU A 86 5.29 -10.05 7.27
C GLU A 86 4.80 -9.47 5.93
N PRO A 87 5.26 -8.26 5.55
CA PRO A 87 4.92 -7.72 4.23
C PRO A 87 5.50 -8.63 3.14
N PRO A 88 4.84 -8.76 1.98
CA PRO A 88 5.37 -9.57 0.91
C PRO A 88 6.75 -9.06 0.49
N ILE A 89 7.62 -10.01 0.16
CA ILE A 89 9.06 -9.83 -0.09
C ILE A 89 9.33 -8.56 -0.89
N LYS A 90 10.21 -7.71 -0.36
CA LYS A 90 10.67 -6.50 -1.05
C LYS A 90 11.32 -6.89 -2.38
N ARG A 91 10.72 -6.44 -3.49
CA ARG A 91 11.23 -6.74 -4.82
C ARG A 91 12.40 -5.82 -5.16
N LYS A 92 13.47 -6.37 -5.74
CA LYS A 92 14.57 -5.58 -6.33
C LYS A 92 14.05 -4.84 -7.57
N THR A 93 13.64 -3.58 -7.40
CA THR A 93 12.89 -2.80 -8.39
C THR A 93 13.51 -2.83 -9.79
N TRP A 94 14.84 -2.68 -9.91
CA TRP A 94 15.52 -2.66 -11.20
C TRP A 94 15.47 -4.00 -11.94
N ILE A 95 15.58 -5.15 -11.25
CA ILE A 95 15.53 -6.48 -11.87
C ILE A 95 14.15 -6.72 -12.48
N TRP A 96 13.11 -6.43 -11.70
CA TRP A 96 11.73 -6.59 -12.15
C TRP A 96 11.34 -5.59 -13.23
N THR A 97 11.96 -4.41 -13.24
CA THR A 97 11.77 -3.45 -14.34
C THR A 97 12.46 -3.94 -15.60
N ALA A 98 13.71 -4.41 -15.51
CA ALA A 98 14.43 -4.92 -16.67
C ALA A 98 13.74 -6.15 -17.29
N SER A 99 13.12 -7.01 -16.47
CA SER A 99 12.48 -8.22 -16.96
C SER A 99 11.22 -7.98 -17.81
N ILE A 100 10.62 -6.78 -17.80
CA ILE A 100 9.46 -6.47 -18.66
C ILE A 100 9.81 -6.45 -20.15
N ALA A 101 11.10 -6.39 -20.51
CA ALA A 101 11.54 -6.62 -21.89
C ALA A 101 11.11 -8.00 -22.42
N LEU A 102 10.86 -8.95 -21.51
CA LEU A 102 10.30 -10.25 -21.81
C LEU A 102 8.78 -10.22 -21.55
N ILE A 103 8.00 -10.81 -22.47
CA ILE A 103 6.53 -10.82 -22.39
C ILE A 103 6.04 -11.60 -21.15
N ILE A 104 6.65 -12.75 -20.84
CA ILE A 104 6.20 -13.62 -19.74
C ILE A 104 6.27 -12.93 -18.36
N PRO A 105 7.39 -12.27 -17.97
CA PRO A 105 7.47 -11.50 -16.73
C PRO A 105 6.41 -10.42 -16.56
N VAL A 106 5.89 -9.81 -17.63
CA VAL A 106 4.85 -8.78 -17.54
C VAL A 106 3.59 -9.32 -16.86
N PHE A 107 3.14 -10.51 -17.26
CA PHE A 107 1.99 -11.17 -16.64
C PHE A 107 2.25 -11.52 -15.17
N ALA A 108 3.44 -12.04 -14.87
CA ALA A 108 3.84 -12.37 -13.50
C ALA A 108 3.87 -11.14 -12.60
N ILE A 109 4.48 -10.04 -13.04
CA ILE A 109 4.54 -8.77 -12.30
C ILE A 109 3.14 -8.24 -12.03
N THR A 110 2.30 -8.20 -13.06
CA THR A 110 0.92 -7.70 -12.96
C THR A 110 0.09 -8.52 -11.97
N TYR A 111 0.20 -9.85 -12.02
CA TYR A 111 -0.44 -10.74 -11.06
C TYR A 111 0.08 -10.51 -9.64
N LEU A 112 1.40 -10.49 -9.45
CA LEU A 112 2.04 -10.33 -8.14
C LEU A 112 1.70 -8.99 -7.49
N LEU A 113 1.72 -7.88 -8.25
CA LEU A 113 1.33 -6.57 -7.74
C LEU A 113 -0.15 -6.53 -7.32
N SER A 114 -1.02 -7.19 -8.08
CA SER A 114 -2.44 -7.27 -7.73
C SER A 114 -2.65 -8.11 -6.47
N LYS A 115 -1.99 -9.27 -6.39
CA LYS A 115 -2.07 -10.18 -5.24
C LYS A 115 -1.56 -9.52 -3.97
N ASP A 116 -0.41 -8.83 -4.06
CA ASP A 116 0.18 -8.11 -2.94
C ASP A 116 -0.75 -7.06 -2.35
N LEU A 117 -1.41 -6.27 -3.21
CA LEU A 117 -2.36 -5.25 -2.75
C LEU A 117 -3.55 -5.89 -2.03
N LEU A 118 -4.14 -6.94 -2.59
CA LEU A 118 -5.28 -7.62 -1.97
C LEU A 118 -4.94 -8.25 -0.62
N LEU A 119 -3.76 -8.87 -0.51
CA LEU A 119 -3.30 -9.41 0.76
C LEU A 119 -3.05 -8.31 1.78
N HIS A 120 -2.44 -7.20 1.35
CA HIS A 120 -2.21 -6.05 2.23
C HIS A 120 -3.52 -5.44 2.74
N GLU A 121 -4.49 -5.15 1.87
CA GLU A 121 -5.79 -4.59 2.25
C GLU A 121 -6.54 -5.49 3.25
N LYS A 122 -6.53 -6.81 3.04
CA LYS A 122 -7.15 -7.77 3.97
C LYS A 122 -6.51 -7.73 5.36
N ARG A 123 -5.18 -7.63 5.43
CA ARG A 123 -4.43 -7.56 6.69
C ARG A 123 -4.71 -6.27 7.42
N GLN A 124 -4.65 -5.14 6.72
CA GLN A 124 -4.95 -3.83 7.29
C GLN A 124 -6.38 -3.73 7.79
N LYS A 125 -7.33 -4.28 7.05
CA LYS A 125 -8.71 -4.38 7.49
C LYS A 125 -8.80 -5.10 8.84
N LYS A 126 -8.22 -6.30 8.96
CA LYS A 126 -8.25 -7.05 10.23
C LYS A 126 -7.66 -6.23 11.38
N LEU A 127 -6.47 -5.67 11.18
CA LEU A 127 -5.77 -4.87 12.19
C LEU A 127 -6.59 -3.65 12.61
N PHE A 128 -7.15 -2.89 11.66
CA PHE A 128 -7.91 -1.68 11.98
C PHE A 128 -9.28 -1.99 12.58
N GLU A 129 -9.95 -3.08 12.18
CA GLU A 129 -11.18 -3.54 12.84
C GLU A 129 -10.90 -3.89 14.32
N GLU A 130 -9.73 -4.47 14.61
CA GLU A 130 -9.30 -4.80 15.97
C GLU A 130 -8.86 -3.56 16.79
N ILE A 131 -8.16 -2.60 16.17
CA ILE A 131 -7.73 -1.35 16.84
C ILE A 131 -8.91 -0.41 17.10
N LEU A 132 -9.75 -0.17 16.08
CA LEU A 132 -10.79 0.86 16.11
C LEU A 132 -12.16 0.32 16.53
N GLY A 133 -12.34 -0.99 16.60
CA GLY A 133 -13.62 -1.62 16.95
C GLY A 133 -14.75 -1.38 15.93
N MET A 134 -14.42 -0.86 14.75
CA MET A 134 -15.37 -0.55 13.68
C MET A 134 -15.19 -1.51 12.51
N LYS A 135 -16.30 -2.07 12.00
CA LYS A 135 -16.26 -2.91 10.79
C LYS A 135 -15.96 -2.06 9.56
N ILE A 136 -14.83 -2.32 8.92
CA ILE A 136 -14.41 -1.65 7.69
C ILE A 136 -14.95 -2.47 6.52
N SER A 137 -16.17 -2.17 6.09
CA SER A 137 -16.80 -2.86 4.96
C SER A 137 -16.23 -2.32 3.65
N GLU A 138 -15.15 -2.94 3.17
CA GLU A 138 -14.53 -2.60 1.89
C GLU A 138 -14.45 -3.81 0.97
N GLU A 139 -14.92 -3.60 -0.27
CA GLU A 139 -14.69 -4.53 -1.37
C GLU A 139 -13.22 -4.52 -1.79
N PRO A 140 -12.68 -5.67 -2.27
CA PRO A 140 -11.33 -5.76 -2.81
C PRO A 140 -11.09 -4.71 -3.91
N SER A 141 -9.98 -3.99 -3.86
CA SER A 141 -9.71 -2.94 -4.88
C SER A 141 -9.53 -3.49 -6.30
N ILE A 142 -9.16 -4.78 -6.42
CA ILE A 142 -8.94 -5.47 -7.69
C ILE A 142 -9.63 -6.83 -7.70
N ASN A 143 -10.45 -7.07 -8.72
CA ASN A 143 -10.91 -8.43 -9.06
C ASN A 143 -9.90 -9.09 -10.02
N ILE A 144 -8.95 -9.85 -9.47
CA ILE A 144 -7.89 -10.52 -10.23
C ILE A 144 -8.46 -11.52 -11.24
N LYS A 145 -9.50 -12.28 -10.87
CA LYS A 145 -10.13 -13.27 -11.75
C LYS A 145 -10.66 -12.61 -13.03
N LYS A 146 -11.38 -11.49 -12.89
CA LYS A 146 -11.87 -10.72 -14.04
C LYS A 146 -10.74 -10.25 -14.95
N CYS A 147 -9.62 -9.79 -14.38
CA CYS A 147 -8.48 -9.34 -15.16
C CYS A 147 -7.78 -10.49 -15.90
N ILE A 148 -7.62 -11.66 -15.26
CA ILE A 148 -7.07 -12.87 -15.88
C ILE A 148 -7.96 -13.31 -17.04
N ILE A 149 -9.27 -13.44 -16.83
CA ILE A 149 -10.22 -13.86 -17.88
C ILE A 149 -10.17 -12.90 -19.07
N LEU A 150 -10.22 -11.59 -18.81
CA LEU A 150 -10.14 -10.59 -19.88
C LEU A 150 -8.82 -10.71 -20.66
N THR A 151 -7.71 -10.92 -19.97
CA THR A 151 -6.40 -11.09 -20.59
C THR A 151 -6.35 -12.34 -21.48
N ILE A 152 -6.93 -13.46 -21.03
CA ILE A 152 -6.98 -14.71 -21.82
C ILE A 152 -7.88 -14.54 -23.06
N VAL A 153 -9.11 -14.05 -22.88
CA VAL A 153 -10.10 -13.90 -23.97
C VAL A 153 -9.61 -12.94 -25.06
N THR A 154 -8.78 -11.97 -24.70
CA THR A 154 -8.21 -10.98 -25.62
C THR A 154 -6.79 -11.33 -26.08
N PHE A 155 -6.34 -12.57 -25.87
CA PHE A 155 -5.01 -13.07 -26.25
C PHE A 155 -3.85 -12.17 -25.79
N GLY A 156 -3.96 -11.65 -24.56
CA GLY A 156 -2.95 -10.82 -23.91
C GLY A 156 -3.25 -9.32 -23.92
N LEU A 157 -4.11 -8.80 -24.81
CA LEU A 157 -4.39 -7.35 -24.89
C LEU A 157 -5.03 -6.79 -23.62
N GLY A 158 -5.78 -7.62 -22.89
CA GLY A 158 -6.40 -7.29 -21.60
C GLY A 158 -5.40 -6.92 -20.51
N ILE A 159 -4.09 -7.13 -20.73
CA ILE A 159 -3.04 -6.70 -19.81
C ILE A 159 -3.04 -5.18 -19.61
N VAL A 160 -3.36 -4.38 -20.64
CA VAL A 160 -3.43 -2.91 -20.54
C VAL A 160 -4.52 -2.48 -19.56
N TYR A 161 -5.70 -3.12 -19.64
CA TYR A 161 -6.79 -2.91 -18.69
C TYR A 161 -6.39 -3.33 -17.27
N TRP A 162 -5.69 -4.46 -17.14
CA TRP A 162 -5.23 -4.94 -15.83
C TRP A 162 -4.24 -3.95 -15.21
N MET A 163 -3.28 -3.44 -15.99
CA MET A 163 -2.34 -2.41 -15.53
C MET A 163 -3.10 -1.15 -15.09
N TYR A 164 -4.04 -0.65 -15.89
CA TYR A 164 -4.92 0.45 -15.51
C TYR A 164 -5.61 0.21 -14.15
N LYS A 165 -6.15 -1.00 -13.94
CA LYS A 165 -6.79 -1.37 -12.67
C LYS A 165 -5.81 -1.39 -11.50
N ILE A 166 -4.59 -1.90 -11.67
CA ILE A 166 -3.56 -1.88 -10.62
C ILE A 166 -3.22 -0.45 -10.22
N PHE A 167 -2.99 0.43 -11.20
CA PHE A 167 -2.63 1.82 -10.94
C PHE A 167 -3.68 2.51 -10.08
N ASN A 168 -4.95 2.39 -10.48
CA ASN A 168 -6.06 3.01 -9.78
C ASN A 168 -6.34 2.39 -8.43
N ALA A 169 -6.19 1.06 -8.31
CA ALA A 169 -6.36 0.38 -7.04
C ALA A 169 -5.35 0.86 -6.00
N TYR A 170 -4.06 0.93 -6.34
CA TYR A 170 -3.04 1.51 -5.45
C TYR A 170 -3.32 2.98 -5.12
N ASN A 171 -3.69 3.80 -6.12
CA ASN A 171 -4.02 5.21 -5.88
C ASN A 171 -5.19 5.38 -4.91
N ASN A 172 -6.23 4.56 -5.06
CA ASN A 172 -7.41 4.60 -4.21
C ASN A 172 -7.11 4.06 -2.82
N HIS A 173 -6.32 2.98 -2.72
CA HIS A 173 -5.82 2.44 -1.46
C HIS A 173 -5.07 3.52 -0.67
N PHE A 174 -4.10 4.20 -1.29
CA PHE A 174 -3.34 5.26 -0.62
C PHE A 174 -4.25 6.38 -0.11
N LYS A 175 -5.20 6.84 -0.93
CA LYS A 175 -6.15 7.89 -0.52
C LYS A 175 -7.04 7.47 0.64
N LYS A 176 -7.50 6.22 0.66
CA LYS A 176 -8.28 5.67 1.78
C LYS A 176 -7.41 5.56 3.04
N GLN A 177 -6.20 5.02 2.89
CA GLN A 177 -5.25 4.88 3.98
C GLN A 177 -4.90 6.23 4.62
N TRP A 178 -4.76 7.29 3.83
CA TRP A 178 -4.52 8.63 4.37
C TRP A 178 -5.67 9.12 5.27
N LYS A 179 -6.92 8.85 4.88
CA LYS A 179 -8.09 9.21 5.72
C LYS A 179 -8.12 8.42 7.02
N LEU A 180 -7.82 7.12 6.96
CA LEU A 180 -7.76 6.27 8.15
C LEU A 180 -6.63 6.71 9.10
N GLU A 181 -5.45 7.00 8.56
CA GLU A 181 -4.31 7.52 9.33
C GLU A 181 -4.62 8.86 10.00
N ASP A 182 -5.31 9.76 9.30
CA ASP A 182 -5.75 11.05 9.86
C ASP A 182 -6.75 10.85 11.00
N GLU A 183 -7.65 9.88 10.87
CA GLU A 183 -8.61 9.51 11.91
C GLU A 183 -7.92 8.89 13.14
N ILE A 184 -6.92 8.02 12.94
CA ILE A 184 -6.12 7.43 14.02
C ILE A 184 -5.42 8.53 14.82
N ILE A 185 -4.71 9.46 14.17
CA ILE A 185 -4.07 10.59 14.87
C ILE A 185 -5.09 11.38 15.67
N ARG A 186 -6.25 11.67 15.08
CA ARG A 186 -7.32 12.41 15.76
C ARG A 186 -7.81 11.68 17.01
N HIS A 187 -8.04 10.37 16.93
CA HIS A 187 -8.48 9.56 18.07
C HIS A 187 -7.43 9.50 19.18
N ILE A 188 -6.16 9.28 18.84
CA ILE A 188 -5.09 9.22 19.85
C ILE A 188 -4.88 10.59 20.50
N THR A 189 -4.87 11.67 19.72
CA THR A 189 -4.68 13.04 20.23
C THR A 189 -5.84 13.48 21.12
N ASN A 190 -7.09 13.22 20.72
CA ASN A 190 -8.27 13.57 21.52
C ASN A 190 -8.38 12.71 22.78
N GLY A 191 -8.02 11.42 22.70
CA GLY A 191 -7.96 10.52 23.85
C GLY A 191 -6.89 10.90 24.86
N ALA A 192 -5.76 11.47 24.41
CA ALA A 192 -4.69 12.01 25.25
C ALA A 192 -5.05 13.35 25.90
N ALA A 193 -5.91 14.17 25.27
CA ALA A 193 -6.36 15.45 25.82
C ALA A 193 -7.50 15.33 26.85
N GLY A 194 -8.19 14.18 26.88
CA GLY A 194 -9.28 13.88 27.81
C GLY A 194 -8.89 13.07 29.06
N LYS A 195 -7.60 12.76 29.23
CA LYS A 195 -7.02 12.16 30.45
C LYS A 195 -6.19 13.20 31.20
#